data_AF-A0A9N8H8K4-F1
#
_entry.id   AF-A0A9N8H8K4-F1
#
_cell.length_a   1.000
_cell.length_b   1.000
_cell.length_c   1.000
_cell.angle_alpha   90.00
_cell.angle_beta   90.00
_cell.angle_gamma   90.00
#
_symmetry.space_group_name_H-M   'P 1'
#
loop_
_entity.id
_entity.type
_entity.pdbx_description
1 polymer ?
#
loop_
_entity_poly.entity_id
_entity_poly.type
_entity_poly.pdbx_seq_one_letter_code
_entity_poly.pdbx_strand_id
1 'polypeptide(L)'
;MGYSPEQLRILEINAKVSGSISILGSSRLVYEILRHESLRSSNNSPPGQSVSNMNTKRGCLQMISVLHQILLGMSLFDIGASSMYFVGSWAIPSDVEGNQFQPSGTDATCTAQGFLFQTFASAIPFYNLSLSIYYYLTINHSWKEDRMRRRWFVFHILPCTFGILTATYGVATQQFNPNELWCWFTGTEQSNLLKFLFYYGVLWVIFAVIITLFALMYRHVRKQETAIQRYSFANIALRRASDQQGSMQNEDHSASDHMSQHMQAALQEEERKARRLSRPIFIQGLLFTIVFFITFFFPTLFRALQFHYDQITFFIPFMMTLFLPLQGCMNYLVFKRQFIQSFFCRRSNRKNRNSIQALPNSNRNNTENGGGAADVANITAPSEDRRKQMMLNPHRRRSGFIILGTESQNELDNLKVTAQSMRMPTIDAAPTPPADIILKEQTLTEELEIIENDFPVDQDLQDDAAAAVLGEQTDAPTTTSSTRTNEDTDALSDHNDAITDNHEAITDTDDAIDG
;
A
#
# COMPACT_ATOMS: atom_id res chain seq x y z
N MET A 1 18.81 15.25 -21.69
CA MET A 1 17.67 16.09 -22.14
C MET A 1 18.11 17.55 -22.21
N GLY A 2 17.43 18.41 -22.96
CA GLY A 2 17.85 19.79 -23.25
C GLY A 2 17.67 20.79 -22.09
N TYR A 3 18.11 20.43 -20.88
CA TYR A 3 17.93 21.24 -19.66
C TYR A 3 19.14 22.12 -19.38
N SER A 4 18.92 23.23 -18.66
CA SER A 4 20.00 24.11 -18.22
C SER A 4 20.78 23.56 -17.02
N PRO A 5 22.02 24.03 -16.75
CA PRO A 5 22.78 23.62 -15.57
C PRO A 5 22.06 23.89 -14.25
N GLU A 6 21.25 24.95 -14.20
CA GLU A 6 20.47 25.34 -13.02
C GLU A 6 19.28 24.40 -12.82
N GLN A 7 18.56 24.08 -13.91
CA GLN A 7 17.49 23.09 -13.92
C GLN A 7 17.99 21.73 -13.43
N LEU A 8 19.11 21.25 -13.97
CA LEU A 8 19.72 19.97 -13.57
C LEU A 8 20.10 19.96 -12.08
N ARG A 9 20.75 21.03 -11.56
CA ARG A 9 21.03 21.16 -10.11
C ARG A 9 19.78 21.19 -9.25
N ILE A 10 18.70 21.83 -9.70
CA ILE A 10 17.42 21.83 -8.97
C ILE A 10 16.85 20.40 -8.87
N LEU A 11 16.91 19.58 -9.93
CA LEU A 11 16.46 18.18 -9.89
C LEU A 11 17.29 17.34 -8.91
N GLU A 12 18.60 17.52 -8.91
CA GLU A 12 19.52 16.82 -7.99
C GLU A 12 19.24 17.19 -6.53
N ILE A 13 19.22 18.49 -6.20
CA ILE A 13 18.92 18.98 -4.85
C ILE A 13 17.56 18.48 -4.38
N ASN A 14 16.55 18.53 -5.25
CA ASN A 14 15.20 18.04 -4.98
C ASN A 14 15.18 16.53 -4.66
N ALA A 15 15.87 15.70 -5.46
CA ALA A 15 16.00 14.25 -5.22
C ALA A 15 16.74 13.94 -3.90
N LYS A 16 17.79 14.70 -3.56
CA LYS A 16 18.54 14.54 -2.31
C LYS A 16 17.71 14.96 -1.09
N VAL A 17 16.92 16.03 -1.18
CA VAL A 17 16.00 16.48 -0.11
C VAL A 17 14.82 15.51 0.07
N SER A 18 14.14 15.12 -1.01
CA SER A 18 13.01 14.19 -0.97
C SER A 18 13.42 12.80 -0.47
N GLY A 19 14.59 12.30 -0.91
CA GLY A 19 15.22 11.09 -0.39
C GLY A 19 15.51 11.17 1.11
N SER A 20 16.12 12.28 1.58
CA SER A 20 16.40 12.49 3.01
C SER A 20 15.12 12.47 3.87
N ILE A 21 14.05 13.13 3.42
CA ILE A 21 12.75 13.14 4.10
C ILE A 21 12.16 11.71 4.16
N SER A 22 12.32 10.92 3.10
CA SER A 22 11.84 9.54 3.03
C SER A 22 12.62 8.58 3.93
N ILE A 23 13.96 8.69 3.98
CA ILE A 23 14.79 7.93 4.93
C ILE A 23 14.31 8.17 6.36
N LEU A 24 14.05 9.43 6.74
CA LEU A 24 13.53 9.79 8.06
C LEU A 24 12.12 9.20 8.29
N GLY A 25 11.22 9.31 7.31
CA GLY A 25 9.86 8.77 7.38
C GLY A 25 9.82 7.25 7.57
N SER A 26 10.49 6.51 6.70
CA SER A 26 10.61 5.05 6.78
C SER A 26 11.33 4.60 8.05
N SER A 27 12.41 5.28 8.47
CA SER A 27 13.10 4.96 9.73
C SER A 27 12.18 5.13 10.95
N ARG A 28 11.29 6.13 10.93
CA ARG A 28 10.28 6.33 11.97
C ARG A 28 9.17 5.26 11.91
N LEU A 29 8.77 4.79 10.72
CA LEU A 29 7.86 3.66 10.59
C LEU A 29 8.46 2.38 11.20
N VAL A 30 9.68 2.02 10.77
CA VAL A 30 10.42 0.85 11.24
C VAL A 30 10.60 0.90 12.76
N TYR A 31 11.02 2.05 13.30
CA TYR A 31 11.15 2.25 14.74
C TYR A 31 9.83 2.05 15.50
N GLU A 32 8.71 2.57 15.01
CA GLU A 32 7.42 2.41 15.71
C GLU A 32 6.85 0.99 15.64
N ILE A 33 7.06 0.27 14.53
CA ILE A 33 6.74 -1.16 14.43
C ILE A 33 7.55 -1.96 15.46
N LEU A 34 8.88 -1.80 15.48
CA LEU A 34 9.77 -2.54 16.39
C LEU A 34 9.53 -2.17 17.87
N ARG A 35 9.29 -0.89 18.17
CA ARG A 35 8.99 -0.41 19.53
C ARG A 35 7.68 -0.98 20.06
N HIS A 36 6.65 -1.09 19.21
CA HIS A 36 5.36 -1.66 19.62
C HIS A 36 5.51 -3.11 20.09
N GLU A 37 6.27 -3.93 19.37
CA GLU A 37 6.50 -5.33 19.71
C GLU A 37 7.42 -5.51 20.92
N SER A 38 8.42 -4.63 21.11
CA SER A 38 9.23 -4.61 22.35
C SER A 38 8.34 -4.35 23.59
N LEU A 39 7.47 -3.34 23.53
CA LEU A 39 6.52 -3.05 24.63
C LEU A 39 5.53 -4.20 24.87
N ARG A 40 5.11 -4.90 23.81
CA ARG A 40 4.25 -6.09 23.90
C ARG A 40 4.96 -7.26 24.59
N SER A 41 6.22 -7.52 24.24
CA SER A 41 7.05 -8.55 24.88
C SER A 41 7.28 -8.28 26.37
N SER A 42 7.53 -7.01 26.74
CA SER A 42 7.69 -6.62 28.14
C SER A 42 6.41 -6.84 28.96
N ASN A 43 5.24 -6.43 28.46
CA ASN A 43 3.97 -6.55 29.20
C ASN A 43 3.47 -8.01 29.35
N ASN A 44 3.94 -8.94 28.51
CA ASN A 44 3.56 -10.35 28.58
C ASN A 44 4.40 -11.16 29.60
N SER A 45 5.40 -10.56 30.25
CA SER A 45 6.25 -11.23 31.26
C SER A 45 5.58 -11.19 32.64
N PRO A 46 5.14 -12.32 33.23
CA PRO A 46 4.47 -12.32 34.52
C PRO A 46 5.47 -12.10 35.68
N PRO A 47 5.23 -11.15 36.60
CA PRO A 47 6.10 -11.00 37.77
C PRO A 47 5.96 -12.20 38.71
N GLY A 48 7.08 -12.91 38.95
CA GLY A 48 7.21 -13.85 40.06
C GLY A 48 6.77 -15.31 39.84
N GLN A 49 6.79 -15.84 38.60
CA GLN A 49 6.65 -17.29 38.40
C GLN A 49 8.01 -17.99 38.25
N SER A 50 8.21 -19.05 39.06
CA SER A 50 9.45 -19.82 39.14
C SER A 50 9.83 -20.52 37.82
N VAL A 51 11.12 -20.50 37.48
CA VAL A 51 11.65 -21.08 36.25
C VAL A 51 11.94 -22.57 36.46
N SER A 52 10.91 -23.41 36.32
CA SER A 52 11.06 -24.87 36.44
C SER A 52 10.34 -25.71 35.37
N ASN A 53 9.70 -25.08 34.37
CA ASN A 53 8.98 -25.81 33.31
C ASN A 53 9.01 -25.07 31.95
N MET A 54 10.20 -24.88 31.39
CA MET A 54 10.45 -23.96 30.26
C MET A 54 10.46 -24.61 28.86
N ASN A 55 10.31 -25.94 28.75
CA ASN A 55 10.54 -26.67 27.49
C ASN A 55 9.32 -26.81 26.56
N THR A 56 8.09 -26.45 26.98
CA THR A 56 6.87 -26.70 26.18
C THR A 56 6.11 -25.43 25.76
N LYS A 57 6.66 -24.22 25.99
CA LYS A 57 5.96 -22.94 25.70
C LYS A 57 6.76 -21.91 24.87
N ARG A 58 7.70 -22.36 24.04
CA ARG A 58 8.30 -21.51 22.98
C ARG A 58 7.31 -21.14 21.84
N GLY A 59 6.12 -21.74 21.81
CA GLY A 59 5.12 -21.56 20.74
C GLY A 59 4.24 -20.29 20.82
N CYS A 60 4.43 -19.39 21.78
CA CYS A 60 3.64 -18.16 21.91
C CYS A 60 4.50 -16.88 21.95
N LEU A 61 5.50 -16.80 21.07
CA LEU A 61 5.89 -15.50 20.52
C LEU A 61 4.65 -14.92 19.84
N GLN A 62 4.06 -13.86 20.42
CA GLN A 62 2.95 -13.12 19.82
C GLN A 62 3.45 -12.34 18.61
N MET A 63 3.73 -13.05 17.52
CA MET A 63 4.40 -12.54 16.33
C MET A 63 3.69 -11.34 15.72
N ILE A 64 4.52 -10.46 15.16
CA ILE A 64 4.21 -9.42 14.19
C ILE A 64 3.11 -9.91 13.22
N SER A 65 2.07 -9.11 13.00
CA SER A 65 1.05 -9.39 11.99
C SER A 65 1.66 -9.32 10.59
N VAL A 66 1.23 -10.15 9.64
CA VAL A 66 1.77 -10.16 8.27
C VAL A 66 1.71 -8.77 7.62
N LEU A 67 0.69 -7.95 7.93
CA LEU A 67 0.63 -6.55 7.50
C LEU A 67 1.85 -5.73 7.97
N HIS A 68 2.25 -5.88 9.23
CA HIS A 68 3.39 -5.17 9.79
C HIS A 68 4.72 -5.74 9.28
N GLN A 69 4.77 -7.02 8.88
CA GLN A 69 5.92 -7.61 8.19
C GLN A 69 6.08 -7.03 6.77
N ILE A 70 4.99 -6.95 6.00
CA ILE A 70 4.95 -6.33 4.67
C ILE A 70 5.40 -4.86 4.73
N LEU A 71 4.87 -4.09 5.69
CA LEU A 71 5.24 -2.69 5.88
C LEU A 71 6.70 -2.51 6.35
N LEU A 72 7.21 -3.38 7.21
CA LEU A 72 8.63 -3.40 7.60
C LEU A 72 9.53 -3.70 6.39
N GLY A 73 9.16 -4.68 5.55
CA GLY A 73 9.87 -4.98 4.31
C GLY A 73 9.87 -3.80 3.34
N MET A 74 8.69 -3.24 3.05
CA MET A 74 8.52 -2.07 2.20
C MET A 74 9.42 -0.91 2.65
N SER A 75 9.39 -0.54 3.93
CA SER A 75 10.17 0.61 4.40
C SER A 75 11.69 0.37 4.52
N LEU A 76 12.15 -0.88 4.67
CA LEU A 76 13.58 -1.17 4.55
C LEU A 76 14.07 -0.98 3.10
N PHE A 77 13.25 -1.34 2.12
CA PHE A 77 13.53 -1.10 0.70
C PHE A 77 13.35 0.38 0.31
N ASP A 78 12.36 1.09 0.88
CA ASP A 78 12.24 2.56 0.75
C ASP A 78 13.52 3.27 1.24
N ILE A 79 14.10 2.85 2.39
CA ILE A 79 15.36 3.40 2.90
C ILE A 79 16.50 3.15 1.91
N GLY A 80 16.64 1.91 1.43
CA GLY A 80 17.69 1.54 0.46
C GLY A 80 17.61 2.36 -0.82
N ALA A 81 16.42 2.50 -1.41
CA ALA A 81 16.19 3.31 -2.61
C ALA A 81 16.43 4.81 -2.34
N SER A 82 15.95 5.32 -1.20
CA SER A 82 16.12 6.72 -0.81
C SER A 82 17.57 7.10 -0.53
N SER A 83 18.38 6.17 -0.01
CA SER A 83 19.84 6.35 0.10
C SER A 83 20.50 6.45 -1.28
N MET A 84 20.03 5.70 -2.29
CA MET A 84 20.59 5.80 -3.65
C MET A 84 20.18 7.10 -4.36
N TYR A 85 18.95 7.60 -4.16
CA TYR A 85 18.55 8.95 -4.58
C TYR A 85 19.36 10.04 -3.86
N PHE A 86 19.70 9.86 -2.58
CA PHE A 86 20.51 10.80 -1.81
C PHE A 86 21.98 10.83 -2.26
N VAL A 87 22.57 9.69 -2.63
CA VAL A 87 23.90 9.65 -3.26
C VAL A 87 23.84 10.35 -4.62
N GLY A 88 22.86 10.03 -5.46
CA GLY A 88 22.60 10.69 -6.74
C GLY A 88 23.86 10.78 -7.62
N SER A 89 24.21 12.00 -8.02
CA SER A 89 25.38 12.36 -8.83
C SER A 89 26.73 11.87 -8.28
N TRP A 90 26.88 11.69 -6.96
CA TRP A 90 28.18 11.42 -6.33
C TRP A 90 28.75 10.02 -6.65
N ALA A 91 27.92 9.11 -7.16
CA ALA A 91 28.37 7.80 -7.63
C ALA A 91 28.69 7.74 -9.13
N ILE A 92 28.39 8.80 -9.89
CA ILE A 92 28.70 8.92 -11.32
C ILE A 92 30.22 9.14 -11.49
N PRO A 93 30.89 8.59 -12.54
CA PRO A 93 32.32 8.79 -12.74
C PRO A 93 32.69 10.26 -12.95
N SER A 94 33.82 10.70 -12.37
CA SER A 94 34.27 12.10 -12.43
C SER A 94 34.74 12.55 -13.82
N ASP A 95 35.05 11.60 -14.68
CA ASP A 95 35.60 11.74 -16.04
C ASP A 95 34.52 11.81 -17.14
N VAL A 96 33.23 11.78 -16.78
CA VAL A 96 32.12 11.98 -17.73
C VAL A 96 32.05 13.44 -18.17
N GLU A 97 32.64 13.74 -19.33
CA GLU A 97 32.57 15.06 -19.96
C GLU A 97 31.13 15.56 -20.16
N GLY A 98 30.96 16.87 -20.10
CA GLY A 98 29.66 17.54 -20.25
C GLY A 98 28.71 17.41 -19.05
N ASN A 99 29.06 16.64 -18.01
CA ASN A 99 28.21 16.47 -16.83
C ASN A 99 28.35 17.68 -15.88
N GLN A 100 27.29 18.48 -15.76
CA GLN A 100 27.32 19.83 -15.13
C GLN A 100 27.22 19.82 -13.59
N PHE A 101 27.23 18.64 -13.00
CA PHE A 101 27.36 18.40 -11.56
C PHE A 101 28.85 18.39 -11.17
N GLN A 102 29.16 18.04 -9.91
CA GLN A 102 30.50 17.61 -9.52
C GLN A 102 30.49 16.11 -9.22
N PRO A 103 30.49 15.25 -10.26
CA PRO A 103 30.63 13.81 -10.07
C PRO A 103 31.99 13.49 -9.46
N SER A 104 32.01 12.58 -8.49
CA SER A 104 33.19 12.24 -7.68
C SER A 104 33.38 10.72 -7.52
N GLY A 105 32.66 9.94 -8.33
CA GLY A 105 32.70 8.49 -8.34
C GLY A 105 33.61 7.92 -9.43
N THR A 106 33.40 6.63 -9.71
CA THR A 106 34.03 5.82 -10.75
C THR A 106 33.01 4.86 -11.34
N ASP A 107 33.34 4.14 -12.43
CA ASP A 107 32.47 3.09 -12.99
C ASP A 107 32.04 2.04 -11.95
N ALA A 108 32.92 1.75 -10.98
CA ALA A 108 32.63 0.84 -9.89
C ALA A 108 31.55 1.39 -8.94
N THR A 109 31.60 2.68 -8.58
CA THR A 109 30.53 3.29 -7.77
C THR A 109 29.24 3.45 -8.56
N CYS A 110 29.33 3.74 -9.86
CA CYS A 110 28.18 3.87 -10.75
C CYS A 110 27.45 2.52 -10.92
N THR A 111 28.20 1.45 -11.15
CA THR A 111 27.70 0.07 -11.19
C THR A 111 27.10 -0.35 -9.86
N ALA A 112 27.75 -0.04 -8.73
CA ALA A 112 27.23 -0.35 -7.40
C ALA A 112 25.93 0.42 -7.08
N GLN A 113 25.85 1.71 -7.42
CA GLN A 113 24.62 2.49 -7.30
C GLN A 113 23.52 1.89 -8.18
N GLY A 114 23.79 1.58 -9.44
CA GLY A 114 22.82 0.97 -10.36
C GLY A 114 22.27 -0.36 -9.85
N PHE A 115 23.15 -1.24 -9.34
CA PHE A 115 22.77 -2.51 -8.73
C PHE A 115 21.88 -2.33 -7.49
N LEU A 116 22.28 -1.47 -6.54
CA LEU A 116 21.52 -1.22 -5.31
C LEU A 116 20.20 -0.50 -5.62
N PHE A 117 20.20 0.46 -6.53
CA PHE A 117 19.02 1.18 -6.99
C PHE A 117 18.01 0.23 -7.62
N GLN A 118 18.43 -0.59 -8.59
CA GLN A 118 17.57 -1.61 -9.20
C GLN A 118 17.04 -2.61 -8.17
N THR A 119 17.89 -3.05 -7.24
CA THR A 119 17.50 -3.98 -6.16
C THR A 119 16.42 -3.39 -5.26
N PHE A 120 16.60 -2.15 -4.80
CA PHE A 120 15.71 -1.53 -3.82
C PHE A 120 14.44 -0.94 -4.45
N ALA A 121 14.57 -0.18 -5.54
CA ALA A 121 13.44 0.50 -6.17
C ALA A 121 12.43 -0.49 -6.78
N SER A 122 12.91 -1.58 -7.40
CA SER A 122 12.02 -2.54 -8.09
C SER A 122 11.14 -3.33 -7.12
N ALA A 123 11.57 -3.55 -5.88
CA ALA A 123 10.78 -4.26 -4.88
C ALA A 123 9.57 -3.45 -4.38
N ILE A 124 9.63 -2.11 -4.45
CA ILE A 124 8.61 -1.22 -3.91
C ILE A 124 7.23 -1.43 -4.57
N PRO A 125 7.10 -1.49 -5.91
CA PRO A 125 5.86 -1.91 -6.57
C PRO A 125 5.34 -3.29 -6.14
N PHE A 126 6.23 -4.29 -6.00
CA PHE A 126 5.81 -5.63 -5.54
C PHE A 126 5.38 -5.67 -4.07
N TYR A 127 5.93 -4.80 -3.21
CA TYR A 127 5.44 -4.63 -1.85
C TYR A 127 4.05 -3.97 -1.82
N ASN A 128 3.77 -3.01 -2.70
CA ASN A 128 2.44 -2.42 -2.85
C ASN A 128 1.41 -3.41 -3.43
N LEU A 129 1.83 -4.30 -4.35
CA LEU A 129 1.02 -5.43 -4.80
C LEU A 129 0.75 -6.41 -3.65
N SER A 130 1.78 -6.79 -2.89
CA SER A 130 1.68 -7.69 -1.73
C SER A 130 0.72 -7.15 -0.67
N LEU A 131 0.77 -5.84 -0.41
CA LEU A 131 -0.14 -5.12 0.47
C LEU A 131 -1.59 -5.11 -0.06
N SER A 132 -1.78 -4.91 -1.37
CA SER A 132 -3.08 -4.95 -2.03
C SER A 132 -3.72 -6.35 -1.98
N ILE A 133 -2.92 -7.40 -2.23
CA ILE A 133 -3.33 -8.81 -2.09
C ILE A 133 -3.68 -9.12 -0.63
N TYR A 134 -2.89 -8.65 0.34
CA TYR A 134 -3.20 -8.82 1.77
C TYR A 134 -4.58 -8.24 2.14
N TYR A 135 -4.89 -7.01 1.71
CA TYR A 135 -6.20 -6.40 1.98
C TYR A 135 -7.35 -7.10 1.25
N TYR A 136 -7.15 -7.48 -0.02
CA TYR A 136 -8.12 -8.26 -0.79
C TYR A 136 -8.46 -9.59 -0.11
N LEU A 137 -7.45 -10.38 0.31
CA LEU A 137 -7.65 -11.64 1.01
C LEU A 137 -8.31 -11.46 2.39
N THR A 138 -8.00 -10.36 3.08
CA THR A 138 -8.60 -9.99 4.37
C THR A 138 -10.08 -9.64 4.22
N ILE A 139 -10.47 -8.92 3.17
CA ILE A 139 -11.85 -8.43 2.99
C ILE A 139 -12.70 -9.42 2.19
N ASN A 140 -12.29 -9.80 0.99
CA ASN A 140 -13.11 -10.62 0.08
C ASN A 140 -13.17 -12.10 0.48
N HIS A 141 -12.12 -12.62 1.13
CA HIS A 141 -12.03 -14.02 1.56
C HIS A 141 -12.01 -14.19 3.09
N SER A 142 -12.04 -13.11 3.88
CA SER A 142 -12.03 -13.14 5.35
C SER A 142 -10.92 -14.03 5.94
N TRP A 143 -9.70 -13.98 5.38
CA TRP A 143 -8.58 -14.78 5.89
C TRP A 143 -8.14 -14.31 7.28
N LYS A 144 -8.33 -15.16 8.29
CA LYS A 144 -7.75 -14.99 9.64
C LYS A 144 -6.21 -14.91 9.56
N GLU A 145 -5.60 -14.13 10.45
CA GLU A 145 -4.13 -13.92 10.56
C GLU A 145 -3.34 -15.24 10.48
N ASP A 146 -3.79 -16.31 11.15
CA ASP A 146 -3.08 -17.60 11.19
C ASP A 146 -3.16 -18.42 9.88
N ARG A 147 -4.03 -18.03 8.94
CA ARG A 147 -4.01 -18.51 7.55
C ARG A 147 -3.01 -17.70 6.73
N MET A 148 -2.97 -16.38 6.93
CA MET A 148 -2.01 -15.49 6.27
C MET A 148 -0.57 -15.82 6.68
N ARG A 149 -0.33 -16.00 7.99
CA ARG A 149 0.96 -16.32 8.61
C ARG A 149 1.59 -17.60 8.07
N ARG A 150 0.80 -18.61 7.70
CA ARG A 150 1.31 -19.84 7.06
C ARG A 150 1.84 -19.63 5.64
N ARG A 151 1.59 -18.47 5.02
CA ARG A 151 2.02 -18.09 3.67
C ARG A 151 2.81 -16.77 3.68
N TRP A 152 3.32 -16.34 4.84
CA TRP A 152 3.98 -15.04 5.03
C TRP A 152 5.11 -14.78 4.03
N PHE A 153 5.89 -15.82 3.71
CA PHE A 153 7.03 -15.76 2.78
C PHE A 153 6.63 -15.34 1.36
N VAL A 154 5.41 -15.65 0.90
CA VAL A 154 4.93 -15.32 -0.45
C VAL A 154 4.92 -13.79 -0.68
N PHE A 155 4.61 -13.03 0.36
CA PHE A 155 4.59 -11.55 0.33
C PHE A 155 5.99 -10.91 0.37
N HIS A 156 7.06 -11.70 0.46
CA HIS A 156 8.44 -11.22 0.55
C HIS A 156 9.37 -11.82 -0.53
N ILE A 157 9.15 -13.07 -0.95
CA ILE A 157 9.98 -13.70 -1.99
C ILE A 157 9.95 -12.86 -3.27
N LEU A 158 8.77 -12.57 -3.82
CA LEU A 158 8.66 -11.87 -5.11
C LEU A 158 9.30 -10.46 -5.10
N PRO A 159 9.01 -9.57 -4.12
CA PRO A 159 9.72 -8.30 -4.00
C PRO A 159 11.25 -8.43 -3.93
N CYS A 160 11.76 -9.34 -3.10
CA CYS A 160 13.20 -9.47 -2.87
C CYS A 160 13.93 -10.12 -4.05
N THR A 161 13.39 -11.19 -4.65
CA THR A 161 14.09 -11.93 -5.70
C THR A 161 14.12 -11.16 -7.02
N PHE A 162 13.02 -10.48 -7.40
CA PHE A 162 12.96 -9.78 -8.68
C PHE A 162 13.98 -8.65 -8.79
N GLY A 163 14.09 -7.82 -7.73
CA GLY A 163 15.08 -6.74 -7.67
C GLY A 163 16.51 -7.27 -7.77
N ILE A 164 16.85 -8.28 -6.96
CA ILE A 164 18.21 -8.87 -6.96
C ILE A 164 18.53 -9.52 -8.31
N LEU A 165 17.64 -10.33 -8.89
CA LEU A 165 17.90 -11.03 -10.16
C LEU A 165 18.10 -10.04 -11.33
N THR A 166 17.25 -9.02 -11.46
CA THR A 166 17.39 -8.01 -12.51
C THR A 166 18.62 -7.13 -12.31
N ALA A 167 18.98 -6.81 -11.06
CA ALA A 167 20.21 -6.10 -10.74
C ALA A 167 21.47 -6.93 -11.05
N THR A 168 21.50 -8.22 -10.67
CA THR A 168 22.59 -9.15 -10.99
C THR A 168 22.77 -9.30 -12.49
N TYR A 169 21.68 -9.41 -13.26
CA TYR A 169 21.74 -9.41 -14.72
C TYR A 169 22.39 -8.12 -15.26
N GLY A 170 22.00 -6.94 -14.73
CA GLY A 170 22.55 -5.65 -15.13
C GLY A 170 24.06 -5.50 -14.88
N VAL A 171 24.57 -6.06 -13.78
CA VAL A 171 26.02 -6.14 -13.52
C VAL A 171 26.70 -7.14 -14.48
N ALA A 172 26.15 -8.35 -14.61
CA ALA A 172 26.72 -9.41 -15.45
C ALA A 172 26.76 -9.06 -16.95
N THR A 173 25.95 -8.11 -17.39
CA THR A 173 25.90 -7.60 -18.78
C THR A 173 26.38 -6.15 -18.93
N GLN A 174 26.95 -5.55 -17.87
CA GLN A 174 27.54 -4.20 -17.87
C GLN A 174 26.59 -3.09 -18.38
N GLN A 175 25.30 -3.16 -18.03
CA GLN A 175 24.26 -2.25 -18.56
C GLN A 175 24.01 -1.01 -17.67
N PHE A 176 24.69 -0.89 -16.52
CA PHE A 176 24.55 0.25 -15.61
C PHE A 176 25.46 1.41 -16.01
N ASN A 177 24.85 2.54 -16.38
CA ASN A 177 25.51 3.73 -16.89
C ASN A 177 24.90 5.00 -16.28
N PRO A 178 25.54 6.18 -16.39
CA PRO A 178 25.01 7.45 -15.88
C PRO A 178 23.67 7.86 -16.54
N ASN A 179 22.59 7.89 -15.77
CA ASN A 179 21.24 8.29 -16.21
C ASN A 179 20.89 9.67 -15.63
N GLU A 180 21.66 10.69 -16.05
CA GLU A 180 21.62 12.11 -15.63
C GLU A 180 21.84 12.35 -14.12
N LEU A 181 20.93 11.89 -13.26
CA LEU A 181 20.91 12.19 -11.81
C LEU A 181 21.43 11.04 -10.92
N TRP A 182 21.49 9.82 -11.46
CA TRP A 182 21.97 8.60 -10.81
C TRP A 182 22.31 7.56 -11.88
N CYS A 183 23.08 6.53 -11.54
CA CYS A 183 23.40 5.42 -12.44
C CYS A 183 22.27 4.37 -12.50
N TRP A 184 21.90 3.95 -13.71
CA TRP A 184 20.85 2.95 -13.96
C TRP A 184 20.96 2.36 -15.38
N PHE A 185 19.96 1.61 -15.83
CA PHE A 185 19.90 1.04 -17.18
C PHE A 185 19.80 2.13 -18.26
N THR A 186 20.93 2.49 -18.87
CA THR A 186 21.01 3.44 -19.99
C THR A 186 22.26 3.20 -20.85
N GLY A 187 22.52 4.07 -21.84
CA GLY A 187 23.71 4.04 -22.71
C GLY A 187 23.52 3.27 -24.02
N THR A 188 22.75 2.18 -24.02
CA THR A 188 22.50 1.35 -25.22
C THR A 188 20.99 1.17 -25.49
N GLU A 189 20.64 0.71 -26.68
CA GLU A 189 19.27 0.27 -27.01
C GLU A 189 18.84 -0.88 -26.07
N GLN A 190 19.72 -1.87 -25.87
CA GLN A 190 19.50 -2.98 -24.96
C GLN A 190 19.21 -2.50 -23.53
N SER A 191 20.01 -1.58 -22.99
CA SER A 191 19.75 -0.96 -21.68
C SER A 191 18.39 -0.26 -21.62
N ASN A 192 17.96 0.43 -22.68
CA ASN A 192 16.66 1.10 -22.70
C ASN A 192 15.49 0.11 -22.79
N LEU A 193 15.65 -1.00 -23.49
CA LEU A 193 14.70 -2.12 -23.49
C LEU A 193 14.64 -2.79 -22.11
N LEU A 194 15.79 -3.07 -21.47
CA LEU A 194 15.87 -3.65 -20.12
C LEU A 194 15.25 -2.71 -19.07
N LYS A 195 15.49 -1.40 -19.15
CA LYS A 195 14.83 -0.38 -18.32
C LYS A 195 13.30 -0.44 -18.43
N PHE A 196 12.77 -0.67 -19.63
CA PHE A 196 11.34 -0.87 -19.82
C PHE A 196 10.87 -2.21 -19.24
N LEU A 197 11.45 -3.33 -19.67
CA LEU A 197 11.02 -4.69 -19.28
C LEU A 197 11.16 -4.96 -17.78
N PHE A 198 12.29 -4.58 -17.16
CA PHE A 198 12.60 -4.87 -15.76
C PHE A 198 12.08 -3.81 -14.78
N TYR A 199 11.44 -2.74 -15.24
CA TYR A 199 10.87 -1.73 -14.35
C TYR A 199 9.52 -1.20 -14.83
N TYR A 200 9.48 -0.41 -15.91
CA TYR A 200 8.26 0.33 -16.28
C TYR A 200 7.11 -0.58 -16.76
N GLY A 201 7.37 -1.57 -17.61
CA GLY A 201 6.35 -2.53 -18.06
C GLY A 201 5.79 -3.36 -16.90
N VAL A 202 6.67 -3.85 -16.01
CA VAL A 202 6.28 -4.58 -14.79
C VAL A 202 5.50 -3.68 -13.83
N LEU A 203 5.90 -2.43 -13.64
CA LEU A 203 5.16 -1.42 -12.87
C LEU A 203 3.74 -1.20 -13.42
N TRP A 204 3.58 -1.13 -14.74
CA TRP A 204 2.28 -0.91 -15.39
C TRP A 204 1.37 -2.14 -15.29
N VAL A 205 1.93 -3.36 -15.38
CA VAL A 205 1.19 -4.59 -15.06
C VAL A 205 0.77 -4.61 -13.58
N ILE A 206 1.65 -4.23 -12.66
CA ILE A 206 1.33 -4.10 -11.23
C ILE A 206 0.22 -3.07 -10.99
N PHE A 207 0.26 -1.92 -11.66
CA PHE A 207 -0.81 -0.91 -11.63
C PHE A 207 -2.17 -1.52 -12.03
N ALA A 208 -2.21 -2.21 -13.18
CA ALA A 208 -3.44 -2.84 -13.67
C ALA A 208 -3.98 -3.87 -12.66
N VAL A 209 -3.13 -4.77 -12.15
CA VAL A 209 -3.54 -5.78 -11.14
C VAL A 209 -4.05 -5.12 -9.86
N ILE A 210 -3.40 -4.06 -9.36
CA ILE A 210 -3.85 -3.32 -8.17
C ILE A 210 -5.22 -2.66 -8.42
N ILE A 211 -5.43 -2.03 -9.58
CA ILE A 211 -6.73 -1.46 -9.97
C ILE A 211 -7.81 -2.56 -9.99
N THR A 212 -7.55 -3.72 -10.60
CA THR A 212 -8.48 -4.86 -10.62
C THR A 212 -8.79 -5.37 -9.21
N LEU A 213 -7.79 -5.56 -8.35
CA LEU A 213 -7.99 -5.99 -6.95
C LEU A 213 -8.85 -4.99 -6.18
N PHE A 214 -8.63 -3.69 -6.34
CA PHE A 214 -9.43 -2.65 -5.69
C PHE A 214 -10.85 -2.54 -6.26
N ALA A 215 -11.05 -2.74 -7.56
CA ALA A 215 -12.38 -2.79 -8.17
C ALA A 215 -13.19 -4.00 -7.65
N LEU A 216 -12.57 -5.18 -7.56
CA LEU A 216 -13.19 -6.38 -6.98
C LEU A 216 -13.49 -6.21 -5.48
N MET A 217 -12.59 -5.57 -4.74
CA MET A 217 -12.78 -5.28 -3.31
C MET A 217 -13.88 -4.23 -3.07
N TYR A 218 -13.95 -3.19 -3.90
CA TYR A 218 -15.04 -2.21 -3.89
C TYR A 218 -16.39 -2.86 -4.20
N ARG A 219 -16.48 -3.67 -5.27
CA ARG A 219 -17.70 -4.44 -5.61
C ARG A 219 -18.14 -5.35 -4.45
N HIS A 220 -17.20 -6.00 -3.78
CA HIS A 220 -17.49 -6.83 -2.60
C HIS A 220 -18.02 -6.00 -1.42
N VAL A 221 -17.34 -4.91 -1.03
CA VAL A 221 -17.78 -4.01 0.06
C VAL A 221 -19.15 -3.41 -0.24
N ARG A 222 -19.42 -2.95 -1.46
CA ARG A 222 -20.74 -2.42 -1.86
C ARG A 222 -21.84 -3.48 -1.78
N LYS A 223 -21.57 -4.72 -2.21
CA LYS A 223 -22.52 -5.84 -2.03
C LYS A 223 -22.80 -6.14 -0.55
N GLN A 224 -21.80 -6.02 0.32
CA GLN A 224 -22.01 -6.10 1.77
C GLN A 224 -22.87 -4.93 2.30
N GLU A 225 -22.57 -3.68 1.93
CA GLU A 225 -23.32 -2.49 2.38
C GLU A 225 -24.81 -2.57 2.03
N THR A 226 -25.15 -2.89 0.77
CA THR A 226 -26.55 -3.01 0.33
C THR A 226 -27.29 -4.14 1.05
N ALA A 227 -26.63 -5.27 1.34
CA ALA A 227 -27.24 -6.34 2.13
C ALA A 227 -27.55 -5.88 3.57
N ILE A 228 -26.61 -5.20 4.24
CA ILE A 228 -26.79 -4.68 5.61
C ILE A 228 -27.95 -3.68 5.67
N GLN A 229 -28.09 -2.80 4.68
CA GLN A 229 -29.19 -1.84 4.62
C GLN A 229 -30.56 -2.54 4.55
N ARG A 230 -30.71 -3.55 3.68
CA ARG A 230 -31.95 -4.34 3.57
C ARG A 230 -32.35 -4.97 4.91
N TYR A 231 -31.42 -5.63 5.60
CA TYR A 231 -31.67 -6.20 6.93
C TYR A 231 -31.99 -5.12 7.99
N SER A 232 -31.37 -3.94 7.91
CA SER A 232 -31.66 -2.85 8.84
C SER A 232 -33.10 -2.33 8.69
N PHE A 233 -33.61 -2.20 7.47
CA PHE A 233 -35.00 -1.79 7.23
C PHE A 233 -36.00 -2.90 7.58
N ALA A 234 -35.71 -4.15 7.23
CA ALA A 234 -36.56 -5.31 7.57
C ALA A 234 -36.74 -5.46 9.09
N ASN A 235 -35.67 -5.38 9.88
CA ASN A 235 -35.76 -5.43 11.35
C ASN A 235 -36.56 -4.26 11.96
N ILE A 236 -36.61 -3.08 11.32
CA ILE A 236 -37.41 -1.93 11.78
C ILE A 236 -38.90 -2.14 11.42
N ALA A 237 -39.20 -2.66 10.23
CA ALA A 237 -40.56 -2.99 9.82
C ALA A 237 -41.16 -4.10 10.71
N LEU A 238 -40.42 -5.18 10.95
CA LEU A 238 -40.85 -6.29 11.81
C LEU A 238 -41.13 -5.84 13.25
N ARG A 239 -40.29 -4.96 13.82
CA ARG A 239 -40.55 -4.40 15.16
C ARG A 239 -41.83 -3.58 15.22
N ARG A 240 -42.10 -2.74 14.22
CA ARG A 240 -43.36 -1.98 14.14
C ARG A 240 -44.59 -2.88 14.05
N ALA A 241 -44.49 -4.03 13.36
CA ALA A 241 -45.55 -5.03 13.33
C ALA A 241 -45.73 -5.70 14.69
N SER A 242 -44.67 -6.13 15.36
CA SER A 242 -44.77 -6.73 16.71
C SER A 242 -45.30 -5.74 17.76
N ASP A 243 -44.92 -4.46 17.68
CA ASP A 243 -45.38 -3.42 18.59
C ASP A 243 -46.90 -3.13 18.42
N GLN A 244 -47.47 -3.38 17.24
CA GLN A 244 -48.91 -3.31 17.00
C GLN A 244 -49.65 -4.59 17.43
N GLN A 245 -49.02 -5.76 17.29
CA GLN A 245 -49.65 -7.06 17.48
C GLN A 245 -49.51 -7.63 18.91
N GLY A 246 -48.54 -7.13 19.69
CA GLY A 246 -48.29 -7.50 21.10
C GLY A 246 -49.34 -7.05 22.12
N SER A 247 -50.56 -6.72 21.67
CA SER A 247 -51.68 -6.29 22.51
C SER A 247 -52.73 -7.37 22.78
N MET A 248 -52.63 -8.57 22.18
CA MET A 248 -53.77 -9.52 22.14
C MET A 248 -53.52 -11.03 22.34
N GLN A 249 -52.29 -11.56 22.47
CA GLN A 249 -52.10 -13.04 22.57
C GLN A 249 -51.11 -13.50 23.64
N ASN A 250 -51.44 -14.66 24.23
CA ASN A 250 -50.82 -15.26 25.43
C ASN A 250 -49.68 -16.26 25.13
N GLU A 251 -49.00 -16.65 26.20
CA GLU A 251 -47.88 -17.60 26.26
C GLU A 251 -48.35 -19.07 26.10
N ASP A 252 -47.52 -19.93 25.45
CA ASP A 252 -47.25 -21.33 25.87
C ASP A 252 -46.37 -22.15 24.90
N HIS A 253 -46.03 -21.67 23.70
CA HIS A 253 -45.09 -22.35 22.76
C HIS A 253 -43.73 -21.64 22.59
N SER A 254 -43.49 -20.60 23.38
CA SER A 254 -42.41 -19.62 23.17
C SER A 254 -40.97 -20.19 23.20
N ALA A 255 -40.65 -21.09 24.14
CA ALA A 255 -39.26 -21.33 24.55
C ALA A 255 -38.33 -21.92 23.48
N SER A 256 -38.80 -22.86 22.65
CA SER A 256 -37.98 -23.51 21.62
C SER A 256 -37.65 -22.55 20.47
N ASP A 257 -38.67 -21.85 19.96
CA ASP A 257 -38.52 -20.88 18.89
C ASP A 257 -37.71 -19.65 19.34
N HIS A 258 -37.88 -19.19 20.58
CA HIS A 258 -37.03 -18.14 21.15
C HIS A 258 -35.54 -18.52 21.13
N MET A 259 -35.18 -19.76 21.47
CA MET A 259 -33.79 -20.22 21.46
C MET A 259 -33.22 -20.25 20.03
N SER A 260 -33.99 -20.76 19.06
CA SER A 260 -33.61 -20.81 17.65
C SER A 260 -33.44 -19.40 17.06
N GLN A 261 -34.40 -18.50 17.31
CA GLN A 261 -34.33 -17.11 16.89
C GLN A 261 -33.17 -16.36 17.55
N HIS A 262 -32.89 -16.58 18.84
CA HIS A 262 -31.74 -15.97 19.52
C HIS A 262 -30.41 -16.41 18.89
N MET A 263 -30.25 -17.70 18.55
CA MET A 263 -29.03 -18.19 17.90
C MET A 263 -28.88 -17.63 16.48
N GLN A 264 -29.95 -17.56 15.69
CA GLN A 264 -29.91 -16.91 14.36
C GLN A 264 -29.61 -15.40 14.46
N ALA A 265 -30.21 -14.70 15.44
CA ALA A 265 -29.95 -13.28 15.68
C ALA A 265 -28.49 -13.04 16.10
N ALA A 266 -27.92 -13.89 16.96
CA ALA A 266 -26.52 -13.81 17.36
C ALA A 266 -25.55 -14.02 16.17
N LEU A 267 -25.82 -15.02 15.32
CA LEU A 267 -25.06 -15.26 14.09
C LEU A 267 -25.14 -14.07 13.12
N GLN A 268 -26.32 -13.47 12.95
CA GLN A 268 -26.48 -12.25 12.16
C GLN A 268 -25.77 -11.05 12.80
N GLU A 269 -25.71 -10.94 14.13
CA GLU A 269 -25.03 -9.84 14.81
C GLU A 269 -23.50 -9.97 14.71
N GLU A 270 -22.95 -11.17 14.88
CA GLU A 270 -21.56 -11.55 14.55
C GLU A 270 -21.21 -11.10 13.12
N GLU A 271 -22.02 -11.47 12.14
CA GLU A 271 -21.76 -11.14 10.75
C GLU A 271 -21.91 -9.62 10.48
N ARG A 272 -22.90 -8.95 11.08
CA ARG A 272 -23.04 -7.47 11.03
C ARG A 272 -21.83 -6.78 11.67
N LYS A 273 -21.23 -7.32 12.73
CA LYS A 273 -19.97 -6.82 13.34
C LYS A 273 -18.79 -7.01 12.38
N ALA A 274 -18.61 -8.20 11.81
CA ALA A 274 -17.55 -8.49 10.85
C ALA A 274 -17.62 -7.57 9.61
N ARG A 275 -18.80 -7.41 9.00
CA ARG A 275 -19.01 -6.50 7.87
C ARG A 275 -18.70 -5.04 8.24
N ARG A 276 -19.06 -4.56 9.45
CA ARG A 276 -18.73 -3.20 9.94
C ARG A 276 -17.22 -2.96 10.10
N LEU A 277 -16.43 -4.02 10.38
CA LEU A 277 -14.98 -3.95 10.50
C LEU A 277 -14.26 -3.92 9.14
N SER A 278 -14.90 -4.38 8.06
CA SER A 278 -14.30 -4.38 6.71
C SER A 278 -14.03 -2.96 6.16
N ARG A 279 -14.94 -2.00 6.38
CA ARG A 279 -14.85 -0.65 5.80
C ARG A 279 -13.65 0.17 6.31
N PRO A 280 -13.30 0.18 7.61
CA PRO A 280 -12.04 0.75 8.08
C PRO A 280 -10.80 0.11 7.42
N ILE A 281 -10.77 -1.22 7.28
CA ILE A 281 -9.66 -1.96 6.65
C ILE A 281 -9.55 -1.62 5.15
N PHE A 282 -10.68 -1.51 4.44
CA PHE A 282 -10.73 -1.08 3.05
C PHE A 282 -10.16 0.33 2.86
N ILE A 283 -10.62 1.29 3.67
CA ILE A 283 -10.11 2.67 3.64
C ILE A 283 -8.62 2.72 3.95
N GLN A 284 -8.14 1.88 4.88
CA GLN A 284 -6.73 1.79 5.22
C GLN A 284 -5.87 1.31 4.03
N GLY A 285 -6.30 0.25 3.34
CA GLY A 285 -5.61 -0.22 2.13
C GLY A 285 -5.64 0.80 0.99
N LEU A 286 -6.80 1.42 0.77
CA LEU A 286 -6.99 2.44 -0.27
C LEU A 286 -6.03 3.63 -0.11
N LEU A 287 -5.72 4.02 1.13
CA LEU A 287 -4.80 5.14 1.40
C LEU A 287 -3.34 4.83 1.01
N PHE A 288 -2.84 3.63 1.33
CA PHE A 288 -1.50 3.21 0.86
C PHE A 288 -1.45 3.14 -0.66
N THR A 289 -2.50 2.60 -1.28
CA THR A 289 -2.62 2.51 -2.74
C THR A 289 -2.70 3.89 -3.41
N ILE A 290 -3.39 4.86 -2.81
CA ILE A 290 -3.39 6.26 -3.28
C ILE A 290 -2.00 6.89 -3.16
N VAL A 291 -1.27 6.65 -2.07
CA VAL A 291 0.13 7.09 -1.91
C VAL A 291 1.01 6.53 -3.03
N PHE A 292 0.93 5.22 -3.29
CA PHE A 292 1.67 4.56 -4.37
C PHE A 292 1.34 5.15 -5.75
N PHE A 293 0.06 5.38 -6.06
CA PHE A 293 -0.31 6.03 -7.33
C PHE A 293 0.20 7.47 -7.43
N ILE A 294 0.16 8.26 -6.35
CA ILE A 294 0.68 9.64 -6.35
C ILE A 294 2.20 9.66 -6.58
N THR A 295 2.96 8.79 -5.92
CA THR A 295 4.42 8.78 -6.04
C THR A 295 4.92 8.25 -7.37
N PHE A 296 4.22 7.29 -7.98
CA PHE A 296 4.56 6.72 -9.29
C PHE A 296 3.84 7.37 -10.48
N PHE A 297 2.94 8.34 -10.28
CA PHE A 297 2.27 9.08 -11.36
C PHE A 297 3.25 9.82 -12.25
N PHE A 298 4.06 10.73 -11.70
CA PHE A 298 5.00 11.54 -12.48
C PHE A 298 6.09 10.71 -13.20
N PRO A 299 6.72 9.68 -12.58
CA PRO A 299 7.61 8.76 -13.27
C PRO A 299 6.94 8.00 -14.44
N THR A 300 5.68 7.61 -14.27
CA THR A 300 4.90 6.92 -15.31
C THR A 300 4.58 7.86 -16.46
N LEU A 301 4.07 9.06 -16.16
CA LEU A 301 3.78 10.11 -17.15
C LEU A 301 5.05 10.52 -17.91
N PHE A 302 6.16 10.72 -17.21
CA PHE A 302 7.46 11.00 -17.81
C PHE A 302 7.86 9.93 -18.84
N ARG A 303 7.79 8.64 -18.47
CA ARG A 303 8.15 7.55 -19.38
C ARG A 303 7.15 7.36 -20.53
N ALA A 304 5.86 7.64 -20.31
CA ALA A 304 4.85 7.59 -21.35
C ALA A 304 5.03 8.70 -22.42
N LEU A 305 5.37 9.92 -21.98
CA LEU A 305 5.65 11.04 -22.88
C LEU A 305 6.95 10.84 -23.67
N GLN A 306 7.97 10.18 -23.08
CA GLN A 306 9.22 9.82 -23.78
C GLN A 306 9.04 8.87 -24.98
N PHE A 307 7.87 8.27 -25.21
CA PHE A 307 7.58 7.52 -26.43
C PHE A 307 7.08 8.41 -27.59
N HIS A 308 6.76 9.68 -27.33
CA HIS A 308 6.11 10.59 -28.29
C HIS A 308 6.81 11.95 -28.43
N TYR A 309 7.71 12.32 -27.50
CA TYR A 309 8.35 13.62 -27.44
C TYR A 309 9.83 13.50 -27.05
N ASP A 310 10.73 14.02 -27.90
CA ASP A 310 12.18 14.03 -27.66
C ASP A 310 12.61 14.95 -26.50
N GLN A 311 11.80 15.96 -26.20
CA GLN A 311 12.03 16.90 -25.11
C GLN A 311 10.79 16.96 -24.20
N ILE A 312 11.01 16.72 -22.91
CA ILE A 312 9.95 16.75 -21.89
C ILE A 312 10.05 18.05 -21.09
N THR A 313 8.93 18.74 -20.87
CA THR A 313 8.90 19.97 -20.05
C THR A 313 9.45 19.71 -18.63
N PHE A 314 10.42 20.53 -18.20
CA PHE A 314 11.14 20.45 -16.92
C PHE A 314 10.27 20.18 -15.67
N PHE A 315 9.03 20.68 -15.67
CA PHE A 315 8.05 20.43 -14.61
C PHE A 315 7.82 18.93 -14.30
N ILE A 316 7.87 18.05 -15.31
CA ILE A 316 7.63 16.61 -15.15
C ILE A 316 8.77 15.91 -14.40
N PRO A 317 10.07 16.01 -14.81
CA PRO A 317 11.16 15.46 -14.01
C PRO A 317 11.31 16.14 -12.64
N PHE A 318 10.94 17.43 -12.51
CA PHE A 318 10.88 18.10 -11.20
C PHE A 318 9.86 17.43 -10.26
N MET A 319 8.64 17.18 -10.73
CA MET A 319 7.65 16.47 -9.91
C MET A 319 8.00 15.00 -9.69
N MET A 320 8.66 14.32 -10.65
CA MET A 320 9.20 12.98 -10.46
C MET A 320 10.25 12.94 -9.34
N THR A 321 11.24 13.83 -9.35
CA THR A 321 12.31 13.91 -8.32
C THR A 321 11.79 14.34 -6.95
N LEU A 322 10.67 15.06 -6.90
CA LEU A 322 9.99 15.40 -5.64
C LEU A 322 9.23 14.19 -5.09
N PHE A 323 8.33 13.58 -5.89
CA PHE A 323 7.35 12.62 -5.41
C PHE A 323 7.86 11.18 -5.33
N LEU A 324 8.74 10.73 -6.24
CA LEU A 324 9.16 9.33 -6.30
C LEU A 324 9.91 8.87 -5.03
N PRO A 325 10.85 9.64 -4.46
CA PRO A 325 11.50 9.21 -3.21
C PRO A 325 10.57 9.30 -2.00
N LEU A 326 9.61 10.24 -1.96
CA LEU A 326 8.77 10.55 -0.78
C LEU A 326 7.84 9.41 -0.29
N GLN A 327 7.74 8.29 -1.01
CA GLN A 327 6.80 7.20 -0.67
C GLN A 327 6.92 6.73 0.79
N GLY A 328 8.13 6.51 1.30
CA GLY A 328 8.37 6.08 2.68
C GLY A 328 7.80 7.05 3.74
N CYS A 329 7.94 8.36 3.49
CA CYS A 329 7.35 9.39 4.34
C CYS A 329 5.81 9.38 4.28
N MET A 330 5.24 9.27 3.09
CA MET A 330 3.78 9.22 2.93
C MET A 330 3.17 7.94 3.54
N ASN A 331 3.84 6.79 3.40
CA ASN A 331 3.48 5.51 4.03
C ASN A 331 3.44 5.63 5.56
N TYR A 332 4.42 6.33 6.17
CA TYR A 332 4.44 6.63 7.60
C TYR A 332 3.25 7.50 8.05
N LEU A 333 2.81 8.47 7.24
CA LEU A 333 1.60 9.26 7.54
C LEU A 333 0.32 8.40 7.50
N VAL A 334 0.20 7.49 6.52
CA VAL A 334 -0.94 6.55 6.42
C VAL A 334 -0.94 5.55 7.60
N PHE A 335 0.23 5.08 8.04
CA PHE A 335 0.36 4.25 9.24
C PHE A 335 -0.04 5.00 10.52
N LYS A 336 0.45 6.22 10.72
CA LYS A 336 0.12 7.08 11.88
C LYS A 336 -1.38 7.25 12.08
N ARG A 337 -2.14 7.44 10.99
CA ARG A 337 -3.61 7.57 11.02
C ARG A 337 -4.30 6.39 11.73
N GLN A 338 -3.80 5.15 11.54
CA GLN A 338 -4.37 3.94 12.12
C GLN A 338 -4.28 3.95 13.65
N PHE A 339 -3.10 4.32 14.18
CA PHE A 339 -2.85 4.44 15.61
C PHE A 339 -3.74 5.53 16.24
N ILE A 340 -3.82 6.70 15.60
CA ILE A 340 -4.68 7.81 16.03
C ILE A 340 -6.17 7.38 16.09
N GLN A 341 -6.67 6.70 15.06
CA GLN A 341 -8.05 6.21 15.01
C GLN A 341 -8.32 5.15 16.12
N SER A 342 -7.37 4.25 16.36
CA SER A 342 -7.48 3.26 17.46
C SER A 342 -7.51 3.92 18.85
N PHE A 343 -6.75 5.00 19.04
CA PHE A 343 -6.65 5.73 20.30
C PHE A 343 -7.95 6.48 20.63
N PHE A 344 -8.54 7.17 19.65
CA PHE A 344 -9.84 7.82 19.81
C PHE A 344 -10.96 6.82 20.10
N CYS A 345 -11.00 5.67 19.43
CA CYS A 345 -11.96 4.60 19.71
C CYS A 345 -11.86 4.12 21.17
N ARG A 346 -10.65 3.85 21.66
CA ARG A 346 -10.39 3.48 23.07
C ARG A 346 -10.84 4.57 24.04
N ARG A 347 -10.61 5.85 23.75
CA ARG A 347 -11.03 6.98 24.60
C ARG A 347 -12.56 7.12 24.65
N SER A 348 -13.27 6.87 23.54
CA SER A 348 -14.73 6.86 23.50
C SER A 348 -15.33 5.72 24.33
N ASN A 349 -14.86 4.49 24.14
CA ASN A 349 -15.33 3.34 24.92
C ASN A 349 -15.03 3.49 26.42
N ARG A 350 -13.92 4.13 26.81
CA ARG A 350 -13.62 4.45 28.22
C ARG A 350 -14.61 5.46 28.80
N LYS A 351 -15.01 6.50 28.06
CA LYS A 351 -16.09 7.41 28.51
C LYS A 351 -17.40 6.64 28.72
N ASN A 352 -17.82 5.85 27.72
CA ASN A 352 -19.11 5.16 27.74
C ASN A 352 -19.20 4.11 28.88
N ARG A 353 -18.10 3.40 29.17
CA ARG A 353 -18.03 2.46 30.29
C ARG A 353 -18.09 3.16 31.66
N ASN A 354 -17.48 4.35 31.77
CA ASN A 354 -17.56 5.15 32.99
C ASN A 354 -18.98 5.71 33.23
N SER A 355 -19.71 6.14 32.19
CA SER A 355 -21.08 6.64 32.34
C SER A 355 -22.08 5.53 32.71
N ILE A 356 -21.93 4.31 32.17
CA ILE A 356 -22.74 3.16 32.59
C ILE A 356 -22.49 2.82 34.08
N GLN A 357 -21.26 2.97 34.56
CA GLN A 357 -20.91 2.78 35.98
C GLN A 357 -21.29 3.97 36.88
N ALA A 358 -21.83 5.05 36.33
CA ALA A 358 -22.28 6.24 37.06
C ALA A 358 -23.81 6.32 37.22
N LEU A 359 -24.56 5.36 36.68
CA LEU A 359 -26.00 5.24 36.96
C LEU A 359 -26.21 4.80 38.42
N PRO A 360 -26.93 5.57 39.25
CA PRO A 360 -27.19 5.19 40.62
C PRO A 360 -28.07 3.94 40.69
N ASN A 361 -27.77 3.04 41.62
CA ASN A 361 -28.41 1.73 41.74
C ASN A 361 -29.79 1.84 42.43
N SER A 362 -30.73 2.52 41.76
CA SER A 362 -31.93 3.09 42.37
C SER A 362 -33.04 2.10 42.78
N ASN A 363 -32.92 0.82 42.38
CA ASN A 363 -33.92 -0.22 42.68
C ASN A 363 -33.32 -1.33 43.56
N ARG A 364 -33.19 -1.08 44.88
CA ARG A 364 -32.95 -2.15 45.86
C ARG A 364 -33.72 -2.05 47.18
N ASN A 365 -34.43 -0.96 47.45
CA ASN A 365 -35.19 -0.78 48.68
C ASN A 365 -36.69 -0.68 48.35
N ASN A 366 -37.41 -1.82 48.31
CA ASN A 366 -38.88 -1.83 48.35
C ASN A 366 -39.50 -3.20 48.74
N THR A 367 -38.81 -3.98 49.58
CA THR A 367 -39.36 -5.21 50.19
C THR A 367 -38.78 -5.43 51.60
N GLU A 368 -39.30 -4.73 52.60
CA GLU A 368 -39.25 -5.17 54.00
C GLU A 368 -40.25 -4.39 54.87
N ASN A 369 -41.38 -5.03 55.20
CA ASN A 369 -42.32 -4.65 56.26
C ASN A 369 -42.14 -5.71 57.36
N GLY A 370 -41.78 -5.35 58.60
CA GLY A 370 -41.38 -6.39 59.56
C GLY A 370 -41.28 -6.09 61.07
N GLY A 371 -41.44 -4.86 61.54
CA GLY A 371 -41.54 -4.55 62.98
C GLY A 371 -40.30 -4.88 63.85
N GLY A 372 -40.50 -4.89 65.17
CA GLY A 372 -39.46 -5.15 66.17
C GLY A 372 -38.87 -3.88 66.81
N ALA A 373 -38.61 -3.93 68.11
CA ALA A 373 -38.07 -2.82 68.90
C ALA A 373 -36.90 -3.29 69.78
N ALA A 374 -36.29 -2.34 70.50
CA ALA A 374 -35.33 -2.51 71.61
C ALA A 374 -33.84 -2.77 71.30
N ASP A 375 -33.06 -1.68 71.35
CA ASP A 375 -32.09 -1.38 72.43
C ASP A 375 -30.63 -1.92 72.39
N VAL A 376 -29.78 -1.31 73.24
CA VAL A 376 -28.42 -1.66 73.72
C VAL A 376 -27.23 -1.46 72.75
N ALA A 377 -26.75 -0.21 72.74
CA ALA A 377 -25.39 0.26 73.06
C ALA A 377 -24.08 -0.43 72.55
N ASN A 378 -23.15 0.43 72.10
CA ASN A 378 -21.67 0.36 72.20
C ASN A 378 -20.90 -0.90 71.72
N ILE A 379 -19.92 -0.69 70.83
CA ILE A 379 -18.49 -0.96 71.11
C ILE A 379 -17.56 -0.25 70.10
N THR A 380 -16.43 0.24 70.64
CA THR A 380 -15.25 0.93 70.06
C THR A 380 -15.08 1.10 68.54
N ALA A 381 -14.71 2.32 68.13
CA ALA A 381 -14.04 2.60 66.86
C ALA A 381 -12.51 2.32 66.95
N PRO A 382 -11.88 1.73 65.92
CA PRO A 382 -10.42 1.69 65.78
C PRO A 382 -9.90 2.51 64.58
N SER A 383 -9.13 3.56 64.91
CA SER A 383 -7.99 4.18 64.20
C SER A 383 -7.99 4.42 62.67
N GLU A 384 -7.42 5.58 62.30
CA GLU A 384 -7.41 6.14 60.94
C GLU A 384 -6.44 5.47 59.93
N ASP A 385 -5.63 4.50 60.37
CA ASP A 385 -4.48 3.99 59.59
C ASP A 385 -4.82 3.06 58.42
N ARG A 386 -5.97 2.37 58.44
CA ARG A 386 -6.36 1.50 57.31
C ARG A 386 -6.57 2.27 56.00
N ARG A 387 -6.75 3.60 56.05
CA ARG A 387 -7.00 4.43 54.86
C ARG A 387 -5.75 4.68 54.00
N LYS A 388 -4.54 4.43 54.52
CA LYS A 388 -3.27 4.67 53.80
C LYS A 388 -2.69 3.42 53.11
N GLN A 389 -2.98 2.20 53.59
CA GLN A 389 -2.42 0.98 52.98
C GLN A 389 -3.12 0.52 51.68
N MET A 390 -4.32 1.02 51.35
CA MET A 390 -4.97 0.72 50.05
C MET A 390 -4.40 1.52 48.85
N MET A 391 -3.47 2.45 49.07
CA MET A 391 -2.88 3.29 48.01
C MET A 391 -1.70 2.64 47.24
N LEU A 392 -1.21 1.47 47.65
CA LEU A 392 0.07 0.91 47.16
C LEU A 392 -0.04 -0.50 46.52
N ASN A 393 -1.02 -0.73 45.65
CA ASN A 393 -0.94 -1.86 44.70
C ASN A 393 -1.71 -1.64 43.36
N PRO A 394 -1.09 -1.04 42.34
CA PRO A 394 -1.72 -0.83 41.03
C PRO A 394 -1.66 -2.04 40.08
N HIS A 395 -1.24 -3.23 40.52
CA HIS A 395 -0.94 -4.38 39.63
C HIS A 395 -1.99 -5.51 39.62
N ARG A 396 -3.28 -5.20 39.43
CA ARG A 396 -4.26 -6.25 39.06
C ARG A 396 -5.46 -5.81 38.20
N ARG A 397 -5.20 -5.30 36.99
CA ARG A 397 -6.22 -5.29 35.90
C ARG A 397 -5.66 -5.89 34.61
N ARG A 398 -5.90 -7.20 34.42
CA ARG A 398 -5.83 -7.85 33.10
C ARG A 398 -6.80 -7.16 32.14
N SER A 399 -6.38 -6.91 30.91
CA SER A 399 -7.24 -6.67 29.75
C SER A 399 -6.41 -6.98 28.50
N GLY A 400 -6.82 -7.98 27.74
CA GLY A 400 -6.04 -8.47 26.60
C GLY A 400 -5.90 -7.43 25.49
N PHE A 401 -4.77 -7.47 24.77
CA PHE A 401 -4.62 -6.79 23.49
C PHE A 401 -5.38 -7.59 22.41
N ILE A 402 -6.70 -7.41 22.38
CA ILE A 402 -7.59 -8.10 21.43
C ILE A 402 -7.51 -7.38 20.09
N ILE A 403 -7.02 -8.08 19.06
CA ILE A 403 -7.26 -7.71 17.66
C ILE A 403 -8.77 -7.91 17.42
N LEU A 404 -9.44 -6.89 16.89
CA LEU A 404 -10.90 -6.79 16.78
C LEU A 404 -11.50 -7.85 15.82
N GLY A 405 -11.58 -9.10 16.28
CA GLY A 405 -12.14 -10.24 15.53
C GLY A 405 -11.65 -11.63 15.97
N THR A 406 -10.62 -11.76 16.82
CA THR A 406 -10.02 -13.08 17.10
C THR A 406 -10.70 -13.89 18.22
N GLU A 407 -11.20 -13.26 19.28
CA GLU A 407 -11.68 -13.99 20.47
C GLU A 407 -13.14 -14.46 20.34
N SER A 408 -14.02 -13.62 19.76
CA SER A 408 -15.45 -13.91 19.46
C SER A 408 -15.66 -15.24 18.72
N GLN A 409 -14.74 -15.59 17.82
CA GLN A 409 -14.95 -16.69 16.87
C GLN A 409 -14.44 -18.05 17.35
N ASN A 410 -13.79 -18.13 18.51
CA ASN A 410 -13.48 -19.42 19.12
C ASN A 410 -14.69 -19.99 19.90
N GLU A 411 -15.58 -19.12 20.42
CA GLU A 411 -16.88 -19.56 20.93
C GLU A 411 -17.80 -20.03 19.80
N LEU A 412 -17.78 -19.32 18.66
CA LEU A 412 -18.57 -19.63 17.48
C LEU A 412 -18.32 -21.05 16.93
N ASP A 413 -17.07 -21.51 16.89
CA ASP A 413 -16.75 -22.83 16.35
C ASP A 413 -17.11 -23.96 17.35
N ASN A 414 -17.08 -23.71 18.66
CA ASN A 414 -17.62 -24.63 19.68
C ASN A 414 -19.16 -24.76 19.60
N LEU A 415 -19.88 -23.65 19.39
CA LEU A 415 -21.35 -23.70 19.18
C LEU A 415 -21.72 -24.45 17.89
N LYS A 416 -20.97 -24.28 16.78
CA LYS A 416 -21.24 -24.99 15.52
C LYS A 416 -21.08 -26.51 15.66
N VAL A 417 -20.01 -26.97 16.32
CA VAL A 417 -19.81 -28.40 16.60
C VAL A 417 -20.97 -28.98 17.42
N THR A 418 -21.56 -28.18 18.31
CA THR A 418 -22.74 -28.58 19.10
C THR A 418 -24.01 -28.63 18.25
N ALA A 419 -24.24 -27.62 17.40
CA ALA A 419 -25.42 -27.53 16.53
C ALA A 419 -25.46 -28.63 15.44
N GLN A 420 -24.30 -29.12 15.00
CA GLN A 420 -24.20 -30.13 13.92
C GLN A 420 -24.60 -31.56 14.36
N SER A 421 -25.01 -31.75 15.62
CA SER A 421 -25.43 -33.05 16.17
C SER A 421 -26.94 -33.35 16.05
N MET A 422 -27.79 -32.39 15.66
CA MET A 422 -29.24 -32.58 15.54
C MET A 422 -29.65 -32.87 14.09
N ARG A 423 -30.09 -34.12 13.83
CA ARG A 423 -30.81 -34.45 12.59
C ARG A 423 -32.20 -33.81 12.64
N MET A 424 -32.54 -32.99 11.64
CA MET A 424 -33.95 -32.67 11.34
C MET A 424 -34.57 -33.77 10.47
N PRO A 425 -35.88 -34.06 10.61
CA PRO A 425 -36.61 -34.95 9.72
C PRO A 425 -36.94 -34.27 8.39
N THR A 426 -37.22 -35.07 7.37
CA THR A 426 -37.80 -34.63 6.09
C THR A 426 -39.25 -34.19 6.28
N ILE A 427 -39.63 -33.07 5.63
CA ILE A 427 -41.02 -32.63 5.44
C ILE A 427 -41.17 -32.25 3.96
N ASP A 428 -42.35 -32.55 3.40
CA ASP A 428 -42.63 -32.58 1.97
C ASP A 428 -42.79 -31.21 1.29
N ALA A 429 -43.03 -31.26 -0.03
CA ALA A 429 -42.92 -30.15 -0.96
C ALA A 429 -43.94 -28.99 -0.74
N ALA A 430 -43.49 -27.79 -1.09
CA ALA A 430 -44.30 -26.59 -1.28
C ALA A 430 -44.27 -26.16 -2.77
N PRO A 431 -45.27 -25.41 -3.28
CA PRO A 431 -45.59 -25.39 -4.71
C PRO A 431 -44.69 -24.49 -5.57
N THR A 432 -44.66 -24.81 -6.87
CA THR A 432 -43.98 -24.06 -7.93
C THR A 432 -44.61 -22.68 -8.20
N PRO A 433 -43.83 -21.65 -8.55
CA PRO A 433 -44.36 -20.35 -8.98
C PRO A 433 -45.00 -20.41 -10.39
N PRO A 434 -45.86 -19.44 -10.76
CA PRO A 434 -46.48 -19.36 -12.09
C PRO A 434 -45.47 -19.02 -13.20
N ALA A 435 -45.79 -19.43 -14.43
CA ALA A 435 -44.84 -19.53 -15.54
C ALA A 435 -44.41 -18.18 -16.19
N ASP A 436 -45.15 -17.10 -15.98
CA ASP A 436 -45.06 -15.85 -16.77
C ASP A 436 -43.75 -15.03 -16.59
N ILE A 437 -42.81 -15.50 -15.77
CA ILE A 437 -41.52 -14.83 -15.55
C ILE A 437 -40.40 -15.42 -16.44
N ILE A 438 -40.48 -16.69 -16.83
CA ILE A 438 -39.40 -17.38 -17.56
C ILE A 438 -39.28 -16.86 -19.01
N LEU A 439 -40.40 -16.52 -19.65
CA LEU A 439 -40.45 -16.13 -21.06
C LEU A 439 -39.71 -14.82 -21.39
N LYS A 440 -39.27 -14.05 -20.38
CA LYS A 440 -38.62 -12.74 -20.55
C LYS A 440 -37.10 -12.75 -20.38
N GLU A 441 -36.52 -13.89 -20.00
CA GLU A 441 -35.07 -14.05 -19.82
C GLU A 441 -34.42 -14.81 -20.99
N GLN A 442 -35.18 -15.69 -21.67
CA GLN A 442 -34.75 -16.35 -22.92
C GLN A 442 -34.73 -15.40 -24.12
N THR A 443 -35.72 -14.50 -24.25
CA THR A 443 -35.78 -13.53 -25.36
C THR A 443 -34.69 -12.46 -25.35
N LEU A 444 -33.85 -12.38 -24.30
CA LEU A 444 -32.71 -11.47 -24.24
C LEU A 444 -31.35 -12.16 -24.42
N THR A 445 -31.34 -13.48 -24.57
CA THR A 445 -30.11 -14.26 -24.85
C THR A 445 -29.96 -14.58 -26.33
N GLU A 446 -31.07 -14.71 -27.07
CA GLU A 446 -31.07 -15.06 -28.50
C GLU A 446 -30.65 -13.90 -29.42
N GLU A 447 -30.92 -12.63 -29.07
CA GLU A 447 -30.47 -11.45 -29.85
C GLU A 447 -28.95 -11.18 -29.75
N LEU A 448 -28.22 -11.80 -28.82
CA LEU A 448 -26.78 -11.58 -28.63
C LEU A 448 -25.89 -12.58 -29.39
N GLU A 449 -26.40 -13.77 -29.74
CA GLU A 449 -25.64 -14.76 -30.52
C GLU A 449 -25.64 -14.48 -32.04
N ILE A 450 -26.51 -13.58 -32.50
CA ILE A 450 -26.68 -13.22 -33.92
C ILE A 450 -25.65 -12.15 -34.37
N ILE A 451 -25.04 -11.39 -33.45
CA ILE A 451 -24.15 -10.26 -33.79
C ILE A 451 -22.67 -10.67 -33.95
N GLU A 452 -22.27 -11.86 -33.49
CA GLU A 452 -20.85 -12.30 -33.49
C GLU A 452 -20.42 -13.10 -34.75
N ASN A 453 -21.33 -13.33 -35.73
CA ASN A 453 -21.06 -14.19 -36.89
C ASN A 453 -21.00 -13.49 -38.27
N ASP A 454 -21.33 -12.19 -38.38
CA ASP A 454 -21.32 -11.46 -39.67
C ASP A 454 -20.18 -10.41 -39.74
N PHE A 455 -18.95 -10.89 -39.97
CA PHE A 455 -17.85 -10.09 -40.53
C PHE A 455 -17.01 -10.97 -41.47
N PRO A 456 -17.05 -10.74 -42.80
CA PRO A 456 -16.26 -11.53 -43.74
C PRO A 456 -14.77 -11.19 -43.63
N VAL A 457 -13.93 -12.22 -43.72
CA VAL A 457 -12.48 -12.08 -43.89
C VAL A 457 -12.19 -12.14 -45.39
N ASP A 458 -11.76 -11.03 -45.99
CA ASP A 458 -11.24 -11.04 -47.36
C ASP A 458 -9.94 -11.86 -47.41
N GLN A 459 -10.01 -13.04 -48.04
CA GLN A 459 -8.85 -13.80 -48.48
C GLN A 459 -8.81 -13.80 -50.00
N ASP A 460 -8.08 -12.84 -50.56
CA ASP A 460 -7.71 -12.80 -51.97
C ASP A 460 -6.26 -12.29 -52.11
N LEU A 461 -5.62 -12.58 -53.25
CA LEU A 461 -4.21 -12.30 -53.55
C LEU A 461 -3.16 -13.05 -52.70
N GLN A 462 -3.10 -14.38 -52.85
CA GLN A 462 -1.83 -15.10 -52.70
C GLN A 462 -1.64 -16.19 -53.78
N ASP A 463 -1.62 -15.78 -55.04
CA ASP A 463 -1.17 -16.60 -56.18
C ASP A 463 -0.56 -15.69 -57.25
N ASP A 464 0.77 -15.46 -57.19
CA ASP A 464 1.59 -15.22 -58.39
C ASP A 464 3.11 -15.35 -58.14
N ALA A 465 3.87 -15.58 -59.22
CA ALA A 465 5.33 -15.46 -59.34
C ALA A 465 6.24 -16.29 -58.39
N ALA A 466 6.37 -17.60 -58.66
CA ALA A 466 7.45 -18.45 -58.11
C ALA A 466 8.17 -19.31 -59.18
N ALA A 467 8.72 -18.71 -60.26
CA ALA A 467 9.53 -19.44 -61.26
C ALA A 467 10.47 -18.58 -62.16
N ALA A 468 11.70 -18.30 -61.71
CA ALA A 468 12.94 -18.08 -62.51
C ALA A 468 14.10 -17.78 -61.54
N VAL A 469 15.22 -18.50 -61.38
CA VAL A 469 16.05 -19.44 -62.19
C VAL A 469 17.11 -18.73 -63.07
N LEU A 470 18.40 -18.96 -62.70
CA LEU A 470 19.66 -18.47 -63.32
C LEU A 470 19.86 -16.94 -63.20
N GLY A 471 20.97 -16.46 -62.61
CA GLY A 471 22.24 -16.18 -63.31
C GLY A 471 22.48 -14.65 -63.28
N GLU A 472 23.69 -14.08 -63.36
CA GLU A 472 25.04 -14.62 -63.50
C GLU A 472 26.05 -13.68 -62.77
N GLN A 473 27.34 -13.97 -62.86
CA GLN A 473 28.47 -13.30 -62.20
C GLN A 473 29.15 -12.31 -63.15
N THR A 474 29.58 -11.11 -62.68
CA THR A 474 30.84 -10.42 -63.08
C THR A 474 31.01 -8.99 -62.50
N ASP A 475 32.24 -8.73 -62.03
CA ASP A 475 33.12 -7.57 -62.28
C ASP A 475 32.77 -6.10 -61.91
N ALA A 476 33.82 -5.45 -61.40
CA ALA A 476 34.10 -4.01 -61.38
C ALA A 476 35.37 -3.77 -62.26
N PRO A 477 36.04 -2.59 -62.31
CA PRO A 477 35.73 -1.24 -61.80
C PRO A 477 35.87 -0.16 -62.92
N THR A 478 36.34 1.07 -62.60
CA THR A 478 37.24 1.94 -63.42
C THR A 478 36.79 3.39 -63.69
N THR A 479 37.09 4.29 -62.73
CA THR A 479 37.70 5.65 -62.85
C THR A 479 37.15 6.79 -63.75
N THR A 480 37.61 8.02 -63.40
CA THR A 480 37.88 9.20 -64.30
C THR A 480 36.68 9.97 -64.92
N SER A 481 36.73 11.28 -65.23
CA SER A 481 37.67 12.38 -64.90
C SER A 481 37.15 13.76 -65.35
N SER A 482 37.24 14.80 -64.49
CA SER A 482 37.28 16.24 -64.84
C SER A 482 36.08 16.81 -65.67
N THR A 483 35.93 18.11 -65.99
CA THR A 483 36.82 19.30 -65.97
C THR A 483 35.99 20.60 -65.92
N ARG A 484 36.61 21.75 -65.56
CA ARG A 484 36.32 23.13 -66.04
C ARG A 484 35.02 23.86 -65.61
N THR A 485 34.93 25.20 -65.52
CA THR A 485 35.89 26.33 -65.21
C THR A 485 35.11 27.66 -65.09
N ASN A 486 35.67 28.66 -64.37
CA ASN A 486 35.52 30.12 -64.56
C ASN A 486 34.10 30.72 -64.32
N GLU A 487 33.88 32.04 -64.12
CA GLU A 487 34.67 33.31 -64.01
C GLU A 487 33.86 34.19 -63.02
N ASP A 488 34.39 34.86 -61.98
CA ASP A 488 35.23 36.08 -61.88
C ASP A 488 34.46 37.43 -61.88
N THR A 489 35.13 38.49 -61.37
CA THR A 489 34.70 39.91 -61.18
C THR A 489 33.68 40.16 -60.04
N ASP A 490 33.64 41.24 -59.24
CA ASP A 490 34.41 42.47 -58.87
C ASP A 490 33.35 43.58 -58.57
N ALA A 491 33.51 44.66 -57.79
CA ALA A 491 34.45 45.10 -56.74
C ALA A 491 33.89 46.42 -56.09
N LEU A 492 34.59 47.02 -55.11
CA LEU A 492 34.39 48.41 -54.56
C LEU A 492 33.06 48.63 -53.74
N SER A 493 32.80 49.69 -52.93
CA SER A 493 33.50 50.90 -52.37
C SER A 493 32.50 51.61 -51.39
N ASP A 494 32.78 52.41 -50.34
CA ASP A 494 33.92 52.73 -49.44
C ASP A 494 33.40 53.56 -48.21
N HIS A 495 34.28 53.94 -47.26
CA HIS A 495 34.13 55.02 -46.24
C HIS A 495 33.09 54.84 -45.07
N ASN A 496 33.21 55.45 -43.87
CA ASN A 496 34.32 56.12 -43.13
C ASN A 496 33.99 56.24 -41.61
N ASP A 497 35.01 56.55 -40.78
CA ASP A 497 35.06 57.40 -39.55
C ASP A 497 33.95 57.41 -38.46
N ALA A 498 34.16 57.70 -37.16
CA ALA A 498 35.32 57.75 -36.23
C ALA A 498 34.81 58.16 -34.80
N ILE A 499 35.71 58.56 -33.87
CA ILE A 499 35.51 59.46 -32.69
C ILE A 499 35.28 58.85 -31.27
N THR A 500 36.39 58.81 -30.51
CA THR A 500 36.66 59.13 -29.07
C THR A 500 36.05 58.37 -27.87
N ASP A 501 36.97 57.78 -27.10
CA ASP A 501 37.33 58.07 -25.68
C ASP A 501 36.28 58.07 -24.55
N ASN A 502 36.57 57.30 -23.48
CA ASN A 502 37.04 57.81 -22.17
C ASN A 502 37.22 56.68 -21.13
N HIS A 503 38.45 56.44 -20.64
CA HIS A 503 38.83 56.62 -19.22
C HIS A 503 40.27 56.14 -18.93
N GLU A 504 40.98 56.91 -18.09
CA GLU A 504 42.31 56.61 -17.53
C GLU A 504 42.33 57.05 -16.04
N ALA A 505 43.48 56.88 -15.36
CA ALA A 505 43.80 57.12 -13.93
C ALA A 505 43.32 56.00 -12.95
N ILE A 506 44.20 55.19 -12.32
CA ILE A 506 45.23 55.49 -11.28
C ILE A 506 44.55 55.70 -9.91
N THR A 507 44.83 54.90 -8.86
CA THR A 507 46.10 54.86 -8.09
C THR A 507 46.57 53.50 -7.56
N ASP A 508 47.89 53.43 -7.37
CA ASP A 508 48.69 52.51 -6.53
C ASP A 508 48.34 52.60 -5.01
N THR A 509 48.98 51.93 -4.03
CA THR A 509 50.31 51.27 -3.96
C THR A 509 50.35 50.11 -2.94
N ASP A 510 51.34 49.23 -3.14
CA ASP A 510 52.20 48.50 -2.19
C ASP A 510 51.89 48.46 -0.68
N ASP A 511 52.14 47.29 -0.06
CA ASP A 511 53.33 47.15 0.81
C ASP A 511 53.72 45.67 1.03
N ALA A 512 55.03 45.37 0.99
CA ALA A 512 55.59 44.05 1.28
C ALA A 512 56.96 44.17 2.00
N ILE A 513 57.19 43.34 3.01
CA ILE A 513 58.26 43.52 4.00
C ILE A 513 59.52 42.71 3.65
N ASP A 514 60.65 43.39 3.43
CA ASP A 514 61.98 43.13 4.03
C ASP A 514 63.06 44.01 3.36
N GLY A 515 63.99 44.59 4.15
CA GLY A 515 65.11 45.40 3.63
C GLY A 515 65.70 46.41 4.61
#